data_AF-A0A832G872-F1
#
_entry.id   AF-A0A832G872-F1
#
_cell.length_a   1.000
_cell.length_b   1.000
_cell.length_c   1.000
_cell.angle_alpha   90.00
_cell.angle_beta   90.00
_cell.angle_gamma   90.00
#
_symmetry.space_group_name_H-M   'P 1'
#
loop_
_entity.id
_entity.type
_entity.pdbx_description
1 polymer ?
#
loop_
_entity_poly.entity_id
_entity_poly.type
_entity_poly.pdbx_seq_one_letter_code
_entity_poly.pdbx_strand_id
1 'polypeptide(L)'
;MIKRFLVTLSIALFIIFGCGENKQNPENQTNKSESGDNKGDLENFAESMKNLSESFNEGKKVNPVDFRDLKSLLPEQIGTLKRTNASGEKSSAMGINISKADADYREEQGNKRIDIEITDLGSVTGLSAFAAYGWYMTEIDKETDDGYEKTFTYKGNKGYEKYNNKYQNGDISVLVAKRFVVEINGDNVSMDEMKAALDMIDIGKLEGMKDFGIEK
;
A
#
# COMPACT_ATOMS: atom_id res chain seq x y z
N MET A 1 -14.89 -45.63 -22.81
CA MET A 1 -15.67 -45.28 -24.01
C MET A 1 -15.58 -43.78 -24.18
N ILE A 2 -15.05 -43.36 -25.33
CA ILE A 2 -14.55 -42.02 -25.65
C ILE A 2 -15.73 -41.08 -25.96
N LYS A 3 -15.64 -39.80 -25.56
CA LYS A 3 -15.94 -38.66 -26.45
C LYS A 3 -15.38 -37.36 -25.88
N ARG A 4 -14.24 -36.99 -26.48
CA ARG A 4 -13.60 -35.68 -26.42
C ARG A 4 -14.52 -34.67 -27.12
N PHE A 5 -14.84 -33.56 -26.46
CA PHE A 5 -15.42 -32.41 -27.14
C PHE A 5 -14.29 -31.45 -27.50
N LEU A 6 -13.81 -31.55 -28.74
CA LEU A 6 -13.09 -30.47 -29.41
C LEU A 6 -14.14 -29.46 -29.90
N VAL A 7 -14.05 -28.22 -29.42
CA VAL A 7 -14.68 -27.07 -30.06
C VAL A 7 -13.56 -26.11 -30.46
N THR A 8 -13.09 -26.29 -31.69
CA THR A 8 -12.39 -25.27 -32.47
C THR A 8 -13.41 -24.37 -33.18
N LEU A 9 -12.94 -23.21 -33.69
CA LEU A 9 -13.60 -22.29 -34.65
C LEU A 9 -14.38 -21.15 -33.96
N SER A 10 -14.20 -19.86 -34.23
CA SER A 10 -13.64 -19.17 -35.40
C SER A 10 -13.24 -17.74 -35.03
N ILE A 11 -12.09 -17.26 -35.49
CA ILE A 11 -11.70 -15.85 -35.49
C ILE A 11 -12.44 -15.19 -36.66
N ALA A 12 -13.39 -14.29 -36.36
CA ALA A 12 -14.04 -13.45 -37.37
C ALA A 12 -13.34 -12.10 -37.45
N LEU A 13 -12.52 -11.96 -38.50
CA LEU A 13 -11.90 -10.73 -38.94
C LEU A 13 -12.95 -9.91 -39.73
N PHE A 14 -13.50 -8.85 -39.13
CA PHE A 14 -14.35 -7.89 -39.85
C PHE A 14 -13.49 -6.75 -40.40
N ILE A 15 -13.15 -6.84 -41.69
CA ILE A 15 -12.63 -5.71 -42.49
C ILE A 15 -13.84 -5.03 -43.11
N ILE A 16 -14.14 -3.80 -42.67
CA ILE A 16 -15.03 -2.89 -43.39
C ILE A 16 -14.19 -1.73 -43.92
N PHE A 17 -14.04 -1.73 -45.25
CA PHE A 17 -13.65 -0.57 -46.03
C PHE A 17 -14.81 0.44 -46.02
N GLY A 18 -14.52 1.67 -45.60
CA GLY A 18 -15.43 2.81 -45.72
C GLY A 18 -14.62 4.09 -45.94
N CYS A 19 -14.29 4.39 -47.20
CA CYS A 19 -13.85 5.71 -47.63
C CYS A 19 -15.04 6.68 -47.60
N GLY A 20 -14.91 7.78 -46.89
CA GLY A 20 -15.83 8.90 -46.88
C GLY A 20 -15.09 10.14 -46.39
N GLU A 21 -14.47 10.85 -47.32
CA GLU A 21 -13.73 12.09 -47.06
C GLU A 21 -14.73 13.22 -46.83
N ASN A 22 -14.87 13.69 -45.58
CA ASN A 22 -15.45 14.99 -45.31
C ASN A 22 -14.79 15.62 -44.08
N LYS A 23 -14.18 16.79 -44.31
CA LYS A 23 -13.33 17.51 -43.37
C LYS A 23 -14.17 18.19 -42.30
N GLN A 24 -14.17 17.64 -41.09
CA GLN A 24 -14.43 18.37 -39.85
C GLN A 24 -13.42 17.92 -38.79
N ASN A 25 -12.60 18.89 -38.38
CA ASN A 25 -11.52 18.79 -37.42
C ASN A 25 -12.08 18.56 -36.00
N PRO A 26 -11.82 17.43 -35.33
CA PRO A 26 -12.25 17.23 -33.96
C PRO A 26 -11.29 17.92 -32.99
N GLU A 27 -11.84 18.80 -32.16
CA GLU A 27 -11.20 19.35 -30.97
C GLU A 27 -10.69 18.22 -30.08
N ASN A 28 -9.37 18.09 -30.05
CA ASN A 28 -8.64 17.24 -29.14
C ASN A 28 -8.54 18.00 -27.80
N GLN A 29 -9.43 17.74 -26.85
CA GLN A 29 -9.20 18.06 -25.44
C GLN A 29 -8.19 17.07 -24.85
N THR A 30 -6.97 17.12 -25.38
CA THR A 30 -5.77 16.72 -24.66
C THR A 30 -5.56 17.78 -23.60
N ASN A 31 -5.73 17.40 -22.33
CA ASN A 31 -5.27 18.23 -21.23
C ASN A 31 -3.81 18.59 -21.48
N LYS A 32 -3.61 19.89 -21.60
CA LYS A 32 -2.39 20.58 -21.96
C LYS A 32 -1.31 20.24 -20.94
N SER A 33 -0.54 19.17 -21.18
CA SER A 33 0.84 19.13 -20.71
C SER A 33 1.55 20.24 -21.45
N GLU A 34 1.73 21.37 -20.78
CA GLU A 34 2.64 22.41 -21.25
C GLU A 34 4.06 21.81 -21.21
N SER A 35 4.45 21.18 -22.31
CA SER A 35 5.85 20.92 -22.61
C SER A 35 6.51 22.26 -22.91
N GLY A 36 6.83 22.99 -21.84
CA GLY A 36 7.89 23.98 -21.81
C GLY A 36 9.22 23.25 -21.90
N ASP A 37 10.02 23.63 -22.89
CA ASP A 37 11.35 23.10 -23.16
C ASP A 37 12.34 23.58 -22.08
N ASN A 38 12.17 23.13 -20.84
CA ASN A 38 13.09 23.38 -19.75
C ASN A 38 13.84 22.08 -19.45
N LYS A 39 15.05 21.94 -20.02
CA LYS A 39 15.99 20.87 -19.64
C LYS A 39 16.16 20.75 -18.13
N GLY A 40 16.09 21.87 -17.39
CA GLY A 40 16.15 21.89 -15.94
C GLY A 40 14.98 21.17 -15.25
N ASP A 41 13.75 21.28 -15.77
CA ASP A 41 12.59 20.58 -15.19
C ASP A 41 12.66 19.08 -15.45
N LEU A 42 13.18 18.68 -16.62
CA LEU A 42 13.42 17.28 -16.96
C LEU A 42 14.58 16.67 -16.17
N GLU A 43 15.66 17.43 -15.96
CA GLU A 43 16.81 17.03 -15.12
C GLU A 43 16.41 16.91 -13.65
N ASN A 44 15.68 17.88 -13.10
CA ASN A 44 15.15 17.83 -11.73
C ASN A 44 14.20 16.65 -11.52
N PHE A 45 13.35 16.36 -12.52
CA PHE A 45 12.49 15.19 -12.51
C PHE A 45 13.29 13.88 -12.58
N ALA A 46 14.27 13.79 -13.47
CA ALA A 46 15.13 12.63 -13.59
C ALA A 46 15.96 12.36 -12.33
N GLU A 47 16.50 13.41 -11.70
CA GLU A 47 17.24 13.32 -10.44
C GLU A 47 16.32 12.91 -9.28
N SER A 48 15.11 13.46 -9.21
CA SER A 48 14.10 13.05 -8.22
C SER A 48 13.74 11.58 -8.37
N MET A 49 13.51 11.11 -9.60
CA MET A 49 13.24 9.69 -9.89
C MET A 49 14.45 8.80 -9.57
N LYS A 50 15.67 9.26 -9.84
CA LYS A 50 16.90 8.54 -9.50
C LYS A 50 17.09 8.43 -7.98
N ASN A 51 16.92 9.52 -7.24
CA ASN A 51 17.03 9.52 -5.78
C ASN A 51 15.95 8.67 -5.11
N LEU A 52 14.74 8.67 -5.70
CA LEU A 52 13.66 7.78 -5.31
C LEU A 52 14.05 6.32 -5.56
N SER A 53 14.54 6.00 -6.75
CA SER A 53 15.05 4.69 -7.17
C SER A 53 16.17 4.18 -6.25
N GLU A 54 17.18 5.00 -5.94
CA GLU A 54 18.30 4.64 -5.03
C GLU A 54 17.87 4.52 -3.57
N SER A 55 16.80 5.20 -3.16
CA SER A 55 16.22 5.09 -1.82
C SER A 55 15.45 3.79 -1.61
N PHE A 56 14.99 3.17 -2.68
CA PHE A 56 14.44 1.82 -2.67
C PHE A 56 15.58 0.87 -3.01
N ASN A 57 15.59 -0.33 -2.46
CA ASN A 57 16.67 -1.31 -2.71
C ASN A 57 16.63 -1.86 -4.16
N GLU A 58 16.37 -1.03 -5.17
CA GLU A 58 16.29 -1.40 -6.57
C GLU A 58 17.56 -2.15 -6.99
N GLY A 59 17.37 -3.40 -7.41
CA GLY A 59 18.43 -4.29 -7.86
C GLY A 59 19.13 -5.10 -6.77
N LYS A 60 18.85 -4.87 -5.47
CA LYS A 60 19.37 -5.71 -4.38
C LYS A 60 18.34 -6.72 -3.95
N LYS A 61 18.75 -7.99 -3.87
CA LYS A 61 17.93 -9.04 -3.27
C LYS A 61 17.87 -8.82 -1.76
N VAL A 62 16.66 -8.75 -1.23
CA VAL A 62 16.42 -8.59 0.21
C VAL A 62 15.65 -9.79 0.72
N ASN A 63 16.19 -10.43 1.74
CA ASN A 63 15.47 -11.42 2.51
C ASN A 63 14.64 -10.70 3.58
N PRO A 64 13.32 -10.94 3.66
CA PRO A 64 12.49 -10.25 4.63
C PRO A 64 12.81 -10.72 6.05
N VAL A 65 12.54 -9.84 7.01
CA VAL A 65 12.56 -10.10 8.46
C VAL A 65 11.65 -11.31 8.77
N ASP A 66 12.01 -12.14 9.75
CA ASP A 66 11.16 -13.28 10.13
C ASP A 66 9.84 -12.77 10.70
N PHE A 67 8.71 -13.38 10.32
CA PHE A 67 7.40 -12.95 10.79
C PHE A 67 7.27 -13.03 12.32
N ARG A 68 8.08 -13.86 13.00
CA ARG A 68 8.11 -13.93 14.46
C ARG A 68 8.62 -12.64 15.08
N ASP A 69 9.59 -12.00 14.45
CA ASP A 69 10.10 -10.69 14.90
C ASP A 69 9.05 -9.60 14.68
N LEU A 70 8.34 -9.62 13.55
CA LEU A 70 7.22 -8.71 13.28
C LEU A 70 6.06 -8.94 14.28
N LYS A 71 5.67 -10.20 14.49
CA LYS A 71 4.62 -10.61 15.43
C LYS A 71 4.94 -10.21 16.86
N SER A 72 6.23 -10.16 17.23
CA SER A 72 6.65 -9.69 18.56
C SER A 72 6.34 -8.23 18.83
N LEU A 73 6.05 -7.44 17.79
CA LEU A 73 5.67 -6.02 17.88
C LEU A 73 4.18 -5.81 18.08
N LEU A 74 3.36 -6.86 17.92
CA LEU A 74 1.92 -6.79 18.10
C LEU A 74 1.61 -6.83 19.61
N PRO A 75 0.90 -5.84 20.17
CA PRO A 75 0.60 -5.79 21.59
C PRO A 75 -0.34 -6.92 22.03
N GLU A 76 -0.37 -7.24 23.32
CA GLU A 76 -1.32 -8.22 23.85
C GLU A 76 -2.73 -7.64 24.06
N GLN A 77 -2.82 -6.31 24.18
CA GLN A 77 -4.03 -5.57 24.49
C GLN A 77 -3.94 -4.14 23.94
N ILE A 78 -5.07 -3.58 23.52
CA ILE A 78 -5.21 -2.18 23.10
C ILE A 78 -6.41 -1.61 23.86
N GLY A 79 -6.17 -0.77 24.87
CA GLY A 79 -7.24 -0.27 25.73
C GLY A 79 -8.07 -1.41 26.33
N THR A 80 -9.38 -1.45 26.05
CA THR A 80 -10.29 -2.52 26.48
C THR A 80 -10.30 -3.75 25.57
N LEU A 81 -9.68 -3.67 24.38
CA LEU A 81 -9.66 -4.75 23.40
C LEU A 81 -8.53 -5.73 23.69
N LYS A 82 -8.88 -6.99 23.94
CA LYS A 82 -7.90 -8.08 24.12
C LYS A 82 -7.54 -8.66 22.77
N ARG A 83 -6.28 -9.02 22.57
CA ARG A 83 -5.86 -9.77 21.38
C ARG A 83 -6.48 -11.16 21.40
N THR A 84 -7.27 -11.49 20.38
CA THR A 84 -7.94 -12.79 20.22
C THR A 84 -7.16 -13.74 19.32
N ASN A 85 -6.34 -13.20 18.43
CA ASN A 85 -5.52 -13.97 17.51
C ASN A 85 -4.21 -13.22 17.21
N ALA A 86 -3.15 -13.98 16.92
CA ALA A 86 -1.88 -13.45 16.45
C ALA A 86 -1.24 -14.48 15.51
N SER A 87 -1.20 -14.17 14.23
CA SER A 87 -0.61 -15.02 13.20
C SER A 87 0.58 -14.32 12.54
N GLY A 88 1.31 -15.09 11.76
CA GLY A 88 2.29 -14.54 10.85
C GLY A 88 2.73 -15.60 9.89
N GLU A 89 3.16 -15.16 8.73
CA GLU A 89 3.53 -16.04 7.64
C GLU A 89 4.64 -15.43 6.79
N LYS A 90 5.30 -16.30 6.04
CA LYS A 90 6.23 -15.94 4.99
C LYS A 90 5.75 -16.60 3.70
N SER A 91 5.54 -15.79 2.68
CA SER A 91 5.12 -16.25 1.35
C SER A 91 6.16 -15.88 0.31
N SER A 92 6.29 -16.72 -0.71
CA SER A 92 7.28 -16.56 -1.78
C SER A 92 6.62 -16.85 -3.13
N ALA A 93 6.62 -15.88 -4.03
CA ALA A 93 6.08 -16.02 -5.37
C ALA A 93 6.84 -15.12 -6.36
N MET A 94 7.17 -15.65 -7.55
CA MET A 94 7.79 -14.86 -8.63
C MET A 94 9.05 -14.07 -8.20
N GLY A 95 9.85 -14.62 -7.27
CA GLY A 95 11.05 -13.96 -6.75
C GLY A 95 10.80 -12.93 -5.64
N ILE A 96 9.55 -12.62 -5.34
CA ILE A 96 9.12 -11.78 -4.22
C ILE A 96 8.93 -12.65 -2.98
N ASN A 97 9.46 -12.19 -1.84
CA ASN A 97 9.33 -12.81 -0.52
C ASN A 97 8.68 -11.83 0.46
N ILE A 98 7.43 -12.07 0.83
CA ILE A 98 6.73 -11.22 1.80
C ILE A 98 6.75 -11.93 3.15
N SER A 99 7.00 -11.16 4.21
CA SER A 99 6.85 -11.62 5.58
C SER A 99 5.86 -10.70 6.27
N LYS A 100 4.87 -11.27 6.94
CA LYS A 100 3.84 -10.48 7.61
C LYS A 100 3.39 -11.07 8.93
N ALA A 101 2.90 -10.22 9.80
CA ALA A 101 2.26 -10.60 11.06
C ALA A 101 0.95 -9.86 11.25
N ASP A 102 -0.07 -10.57 11.71
CA ASP A 102 -1.43 -10.09 11.85
C ASP A 102 -1.92 -10.33 13.28
N ALA A 103 -2.71 -9.41 13.83
CA ALA A 103 -3.42 -9.62 15.10
C ALA A 103 -4.81 -9.02 15.10
N ASP A 104 -5.77 -9.79 15.62
CA ASP A 104 -7.15 -9.39 15.82
C ASP A 104 -7.37 -9.01 17.28
N TYR A 105 -8.00 -7.86 17.53
CA TYR A 105 -8.34 -7.35 18.86
C TYR A 105 -9.84 -7.11 18.96
N ARG A 106 -10.44 -7.58 20.05
CA ARG A 106 -11.88 -7.51 20.28
C ARG A 106 -12.17 -7.06 21.71
N GLU A 107 -13.18 -6.22 21.86
CA GLU A 107 -13.72 -5.89 23.17
C GLU A 107 -14.53 -7.06 23.73
N GLU A 108 -14.38 -7.33 25.04
CA GLU A 108 -15.05 -8.45 25.71
C GLU A 108 -16.57 -8.25 25.79
N GLN A 109 -17.00 -7.01 26.00
CA GLN A 109 -18.42 -6.62 26.10
C GLN A 109 -18.68 -5.45 25.15
N GLY A 110 -18.87 -5.76 23.88
CA GLY A 110 -19.13 -4.75 22.86
C GLY A 110 -18.91 -5.27 21.45
N ASN A 111 -18.85 -4.35 20.50
CA ASN A 111 -18.63 -4.64 19.09
C ASN A 111 -17.36 -3.96 18.54
N LYS A 112 -16.52 -3.36 19.40
CA LYS A 112 -15.26 -2.75 18.99
C LYS A 112 -14.27 -3.79 18.49
N ARG A 113 -13.63 -3.46 17.36
CA ARG A 113 -12.63 -4.31 16.71
C ARG A 113 -11.50 -3.45 16.19
N ILE A 114 -10.28 -3.95 16.38
CA ILE A 114 -9.09 -3.46 15.72
C ILE A 114 -8.38 -4.66 15.12
N ASP A 115 -7.93 -4.55 13.89
CA ASP A 115 -7.04 -5.51 13.23
C ASP A 115 -5.74 -4.79 12.87
N ILE A 116 -4.60 -5.39 13.20
CA ILE A 116 -3.27 -4.83 12.91
C ILE A 116 -2.51 -5.79 12.01
N GLU A 117 -1.97 -5.29 10.90
CA GLU A 117 -1.02 -6.00 10.04
C GLU A 117 0.33 -5.26 10.00
N ILE A 118 1.43 -6.01 10.08
CA ILE A 118 2.79 -5.50 9.83
C ILE A 118 3.38 -6.32 8.69
N THR A 119 3.72 -5.67 7.59
CA THR A 119 4.23 -6.31 6.37
C THR A 119 5.62 -5.78 6.01
N ASP A 120 6.58 -6.69 5.80
CA ASP A 120 7.92 -6.37 5.26
C ASP A 120 7.92 -6.48 3.72
N LEU A 121 7.98 -5.32 3.06
CA LEU A 121 8.06 -5.21 1.61
C LEU A 121 9.49 -5.24 1.07
N GLY A 122 10.49 -5.55 1.90
CA GLY A 122 11.91 -5.40 1.55
C GLY A 122 12.31 -6.13 0.27
N SER A 123 11.68 -7.26 -0.05
CA SER A 123 11.95 -8.02 -1.28
C SER A 123 11.24 -7.48 -2.52
N VAL A 124 10.26 -6.60 -2.36
CA VAL A 124 9.55 -5.95 -3.47
C VAL A 124 10.36 -4.71 -3.85
N THR A 125 10.87 -4.68 -5.07
CA THR A 125 11.77 -3.61 -5.53
C THR A 125 11.06 -2.62 -6.44
N GLY A 126 11.40 -1.35 -6.29
CA GLY A 126 10.92 -0.24 -7.13
C GLY A 126 9.46 0.15 -6.87
N LEU A 127 8.89 0.95 -7.78
CA LEU A 127 7.55 1.53 -7.58
C LEU A 127 6.44 0.47 -7.41
N SER A 128 6.61 -0.75 -7.92
CA SER A 128 5.63 -1.82 -7.78
C SER A 128 5.41 -2.24 -6.32
N ALA A 129 6.41 -2.05 -5.44
CA ALA A 129 6.28 -2.26 -3.99
C ALA A 129 5.18 -1.40 -3.35
N PHE A 130 4.87 -0.26 -3.99
CA PHE A 130 3.93 0.71 -3.46
C PHE A 130 2.67 0.85 -4.31
N ALA A 131 2.44 -0.08 -5.26
CA ALA A 131 1.24 -0.03 -6.10
C ALA A 131 -0.06 -0.08 -5.27
N ALA A 132 -0.06 -0.85 -4.17
CA ALA A 132 -1.17 -0.89 -3.20
C ALA A 132 -1.23 0.35 -2.29
N TYR A 133 -0.12 1.11 -2.20
CA TYR A 133 0.07 2.25 -1.30
C TYR A 133 0.21 3.56 -2.08
N GLY A 134 -0.67 3.75 -3.08
CA GLY A 134 -0.62 4.90 -3.99
C GLY A 134 -0.65 6.27 -3.30
N TRP A 135 -1.19 6.33 -2.07
CA TRP A 135 -1.18 7.52 -1.20
C TRP A 135 0.24 7.98 -0.83
N TYR A 136 1.25 7.12 -0.87
CA TYR A 136 2.61 7.47 -0.44
C TYR A 136 3.23 8.59 -1.29
N MET A 137 2.96 8.59 -2.59
CA MET A 137 3.54 9.57 -3.54
C MET A 137 2.71 10.85 -3.68
N THR A 138 1.59 10.97 -2.98
CA THR A 138 0.66 12.11 -3.10
C THR A 138 0.47 12.77 -1.75
N GLU A 139 0.14 14.06 -1.74
CA GLU A 139 -0.50 14.66 -0.58
C GLU A 139 -2.01 14.54 -0.75
N ILE A 140 -2.68 14.01 0.27
CA ILE A 140 -4.12 13.82 0.30
C ILE A 140 -4.64 14.65 1.46
N ASP A 141 -5.65 15.47 1.21
CA ASP A 141 -6.45 16.13 2.22
C ASP A 141 -7.85 16.29 1.67
N LYS A 142 -8.78 15.47 2.16
CA LYS A 142 -10.13 15.39 1.62
C LYS A 142 -11.12 15.10 2.73
N GLU A 143 -12.20 15.87 2.71
CA GLU A 143 -13.30 15.77 3.66
C GLU A 143 -14.63 15.63 2.91
N THR A 144 -15.56 14.87 3.48
CA THR A 144 -16.94 14.71 3.03
C THR A 144 -17.86 14.84 4.23
N ASP A 145 -19.18 14.94 3.98
CA ASP A 145 -20.18 15.00 5.06
C ASP A 145 -20.10 13.82 6.04
N ASP A 146 -19.61 12.66 5.56
CA ASP A 146 -19.59 11.40 6.31
C ASP A 146 -18.18 10.99 6.77
N GLY A 147 -17.11 11.74 6.46
CA GLY A 147 -15.76 11.28 6.76
C GLY A 147 -14.63 12.07 6.11
N TYR A 148 -13.42 11.52 6.16
CA TYR A 148 -12.23 12.14 5.56
C TYR A 148 -11.20 11.09 5.16
N GLU A 149 -10.26 11.51 4.32
CA GLU A 149 -9.01 10.80 4.07
C GLU A 149 -7.87 11.82 3.93
N LYS A 150 -6.72 11.54 4.53
CA LYS A 150 -5.56 12.42 4.42
C LYS A 150 -4.24 11.69 4.59
N THR A 151 -3.20 12.25 4.01
CA THR A 151 -1.82 11.91 4.35
C THR A 151 -1.37 12.67 5.59
N PHE A 152 -0.45 12.09 6.34
CA PHE A 152 0.13 12.71 7.53
C PHE A 152 1.56 12.22 7.76
N THR A 153 2.28 12.85 8.69
CA THR A 153 3.58 12.38 9.15
C THR A 153 3.47 11.79 10.55
N TYR A 154 3.94 10.56 10.71
CA TYR A 154 3.98 9.84 11.97
C TYR A 154 5.42 9.46 12.33
N LYS A 155 5.98 10.09 13.37
CA LYS A 155 7.37 9.84 13.82
C LYS A 155 8.39 9.89 12.67
N GLY A 156 8.22 10.84 11.72
CA GLY A 156 9.09 11.00 10.55
C GLY A 156 8.78 10.07 9.36
N ASN A 157 7.81 9.16 9.50
CA ASN A 157 7.35 8.28 8.44
C ASN A 157 6.05 8.79 7.84
N LYS A 158 5.85 8.60 6.53
CA LYS A 158 4.62 9.03 5.86
C LYS A 158 3.51 8.03 6.15
N GLY A 159 2.34 8.54 6.51
CA GLY A 159 1.15 7.76 6.74
C GLY A 159 -0.05 8.30 5.97
N TYR A 160 -1.10 7.49 5.95
CA TYR A 160 -2.41 7.79 5.41
C TYR A 160 -3.45 7.32 6.42
N GLU A 161 -4.47 8.15 6.65
CA GLU A 161 -5.63 7.77 7.44
C GLU A 161 -6.91 8.08 6.69
N LYS A 162 -7.90 7.21 6.84
CA LYS A 162 -9.26 7.39 6.33
C LYS A 162 -10.24 7.02 7.42
N TYR A 163 -11.31 7.79 7.54
CA TYR A 163 -12.30 7.53 8.57
C TYR A 163 -13.71 7.86 8.08
N ASN A 164 -14.66 7.03 8.47
CA ASN A 164 -16.09 7.26 8.28
C ASN A 164 -16.73 7.57 9.64
N ASN A 165 -17.17 8.82 9.80
CA ASN A 165 -17.80 9.30 11.04
C ASN A 165 -19.16 8.63 11.28
N LYS A 166 -19.90 8.29 10.22
CA LYS A 166 -21.23 7.70 10.30
C LYS A 166 -21.21 6.25 10.76
N TYR A 167 -20.22 5.47 10.33
CA TYR A 167 -20.08 4.05 10.66
C TYR A 167 -19.02 3.78 11.73
N GLN A 168 -18.29 4.82 12.17
CA GLN A 168 -17.22 4.72 13.16
C GLN A 168 -16.18 3.63 12.82
N ASN A 169 -15.74 3.66 11.56
CA ASN A 169 -14.73 2.74 11.05
C ASN A 169 -13.70 3.49 10.20
N GLY A 170 -12.52 2.91 10.05
CA GLY A 170 -11.47 3.52 9.28
C GLY A 170 -10.17 2.74 9.27
N ASP A 171 -9.18 3.36 8.65
CA ASP A 171 -7.90 2.76 8.34
C ASP A 171 -6.79 3.75 8.69
N ILE A 172 -5.69 3.25 9.26
CA ILE A 172 -4.41 3.94 9.34
C ILE A 172 -3.37 3.04 8.65
N SER A 173 -2.58 3.61 7.75
CA SER A 173 -1.45 2.94 7.13
C SER A 173 -0.21 3.82 7.26
N VAL A 174 0.91 3.27 7.73
CA VAL A 174 2.19 4.00 7.85
C VAL A 174 3.29 3.21 7.17
N LEU A 175 4.01 3.87 6.25
CA LEU A 175 5.19 3.29 5.60
C LEU A 175 6.44 3.68 6.39
N VAL A 176 6.93 2.73 7.18
CA VAL A 176 8.07 2.86 8.07
C VAL A 176 9.36 2.53 7.33
N ALA A 177 10.33 3.44 7.40
CA ALA A 177 11.66 3.29 6.79
C ALA A 177 11.61 2.85 5.31
N LYS A 178 10.58 3.27 4.58
CA LYS A 178 10.35 2.94 3.16
C LYS A 178 10.30 1.43 2.87
N ARG A 179 9.96 0.61 3.87
CA ARG A 179 10.05 -0.86 3.79
C ARG A 179 8.93 -1.60 4.51
N PHE A 180 8.63 -1.19 5.75
CA PHE A 180 7.63 -1.88 6.56
C PHE A 180 6.32 -1.10 6.49
N VAL A 181 5.21 -1.77 6.27
CA VAL A 181 3.89 -1.15 6.36
C VAL A 181 3.24 -1.62 7.64
N VAL A 182 2.76 -0.66 8.44
CA VAL A 182 1.89 -0.92 9.59
C VAL A 182 0.50 -0.46 9.21
N GLU A 183 -0.44 -1.40 9.20
CA GLU A 183 -1.85 -1.14 8.85
C GLU A 183 -2.72 -1.44 10.07
N ILE A 184 -3.65 -0.54 10.34
CA ILE A 184 -4.63 -0.64 11.42
C ILE A 184 -6.00 -0.42 10.80
N ASN A 185 -6.85 -1.43 10.86
CA ASN A 185 -8.27 -1.31 10.50
C ASN A 185 -9.10 -1.31 11.79
N GLY A 186 -10.03 -0.37 11.89
CA GLY A 186 -10.92 -0.24 13.03
C GLY A 186 -12.38 -0.33 12.64
N ASP A 187 -13.17 -1.05 13.44
CA ASP A 187 -14.62 -1.11 13.34
C ASP A 187 -15.28 -0.84 14.70
N ASN A 188 -16.23 0.11 14.72
CA ASN A 188 -16.85 0.69 15.91
C ASN A 188 -15.86 1.35 16.89
N VAL A 189 -14.71 1.82 16.40
CA VAL A 189 -13.65 2.46 17.20
C VAL A 189 -13.36 3.86 16.69
N SER A 190 -13.00 4.77 17.59
CA SER A 190 -12.60 6.12 17.23
C SER A 190 -11.22 6.16 16.57
N MET A 191 -10.96 7.19 15.76
CA MET A 191 -9.62 7.44 15.21
C MET A 191 -8.56 7.59 16.32
N ASP A 192 -8.91 8.18 17.46
CA ASP A 192 -7.99 8.33 18.59
C ASP A 192 -7.60 6.97 19.20
N GLU A 193 -8.55 6.04 19.29
CA GLU A 193 -8.26 4.65 19.72
C GLU A 193 -7.34 3.93 18.72
N MET A 194 -7.54 4.13 17.41
CA MET A 194 -6.65 3.57 16.38
C MET A 194 -5.24 4.19 16.43
N LYS A 195 -5.13 5.50 16.68
CA LYS A 195 -3.82 6.17 16.87
C LYS A 195 -3.12 5.70 18.14
N ALA A 196 -3.86 5.49 19.22
CA ALA A 196 -3.31 4.88 20.43
C ALA A 196 -2.80 3.46 20.17
N ALA A 197 -3.50 2.67 19.35
CA ALA A 197 -3.02 1.35 18.91
C ALA A 197 -1.70 1.46 18.13
N LEU A 198 -1.59 2.41 17.19
CA LEU A 198 -0.36 2.67 16.44
C LEU A 198 0.81 3.05 17.37
N ASP A 199 0.55 3.87 18.38
CA ASP A 199 1.56 4.28 19.37
C ASP A 199 2.14 3.13 20.19
N MET A 200 1.41 2.01 20.31
CA MET A 200 1.88 0.80 20.98
C MET A 200 2.82 -0.05 20.12
N ILE A 201 2.87 0.17 18.80
CA ILE A 201 3.80 -0.52 17.91
C ILE A 201 5.17 0.14 18.00
N ASP A 202 6.21 -0.66 18.25
CA ASP A 202 7.60 -0.18 18.28
C ASP A 202 8.13 0.09 16.86
N ILE A 203 7.75 1.25 16.33
CA ILE A 203 8.20 1.75 15.02
C ILE A 203 9.73 1.90 14.97
N GLY A 204 10.36 2.27 16.09
CA GLY A 204 11.83 2.42 16.13
C GLY A 204 12.55 1.10 15.90
N LYS A 205 11.99 -0.01 16.42
CA LYS A 205 12.49 -1.35 16.12
C LYS A 205 12.32 -1.72 14.64
N LEU A 206 11.22 -1.35 13.99
CA LEU A 206 11.06 -1.52 12.54
C LEU A 206 12.11 -0.72 11.76
N GLU A 207 12.31 0.56 12.10
CA GLU A 207 13.34 1.40 11.47
C GLU A 207 14.75 0.81 11.62
N GLY A 208 15.06 0.25 12.79
CA GLY A 208 16.33 -0.44 13.04
C GLY A 208 16.55 -1.71 12.19
N MET A 209 15.48 -2.30 11.65
CA MET A 209 15.54 -3.47 10.77
C MET A 209 15.59 -3.12 9.28
N LYS A 210 15.63 -1.83 8.90
CA LYS A 210 15.56 -1.41 7.49
C LYS A 210 16.63 -2.04 6.58
N ASP A 211 17.81 -2.32 7.12
CA ASP A 211 18.93 -2.89 6.36
C ASP A 211 19.04 -4.43 6.51
N PHE A 212 18.13 -5.06 7.26
CA PHE A 212 18.14 -6.50 7.49
C PHE A 212 17.98 -7.29 6.18
N GLY A 213 18.82 -8.30 5.98
CA GLY A 213 18.68 -9.24 4.88
C GLY A 213 18.99 -8.68 3.48
N ILE A 214 19.50 -7.46 3.37
CA ILE A 214 20.00 -6.89 2.11
C ILE A 214 21.27 -7.65 1.70
N GLU A 215 21.23 -8.31 0.54
CA GLU A 215 22.39 -8.99 -0.04
C GLU A 215 23.38 -7.95 -0.62
N LYS A 216 24.68 -8.22 -0.48
CA LYS A 216 25.77 -7.35 -0.95
C LYS A 216 26.06 -7.55 -2.42
#